data_AF-A0A1Y6BZI3-F1
#
_entry.id   AF-A0A1Y6BZI3-F1
#
_cell.length_a   1.000
_cell.length_b   1.000
_cell.length_c   1.000
_cell.angle_alpha   90.00
_cell.angle_beta   90.00
_cell.angle_gamma   90.00
#
_symmetry.space_group_name_H-M   'P 1'
#
loop_
_entity.id
_entity.type
_entity.pdbx_description
1 polymer ?
#
loop_
_entity_poly.entity_id
_entity_poly.type
_entity_poly.pdbx_seq_one_letter_code
_entity_poly.pdbx_strand_id
1 'polypeptide(L)'
;MSIRNRFKVHKADHTLFLHGVISDTTNFKVIDEMVDGTNEFDCSNLMSASWNGVIRLDKYLRELDSQVTLTNIPNHIFNYLRLMPEVNRNYKLDQVELNVVQVDCPTLRTKNVFLSTQDLQLISNETSRAFLRVSSNEEIIGRDNFICPDKFGQSATAAGPEKAKWYRENLDEYNFWFDYCNFANTTGFLALDLVESLSLTLANLLKEIELGVRSSEEAVSLVSHCDNAHTSDGIDAIVDEVQKSCAQLSEAMKSATENSQKTLLEMQLLADKEDFSDRFPLYQLIQDFTQTTLSLKPMLPHVEEIGANTGSKISKLSIVSTLKTRLEKVEDEKVTGELLAQIRDILEIMDPLSEDSWEETKVEFLSQIESIDSAISDAVILLQGFDLLRQILEHRFAEAETIQGYLDRQSQDWAAIQIDVFKLVNKSLVTDQEKYSCEFFIPDAAENESEKHAPGDVLLF
;
A
#
# COMPACT_ATOMS: atom_id res chain seq x y z
N MET A 1 -9.68 -20.71 1.81
CA MET A 1 -9.45 -19.80 2.95
C MET A 1 -10.43 -18.59 2.98
N SER A 2 -11.72 -18.72 2.61
CA SER A 2 -12.39 -17.59 1.92
C SER A 2 -13.53 -16.82 2.62
N ILE A 3 -13.91 -17.07 3.90
CA ILE A 3 -15.06 -16.36 4.54
C ILE A 3 -14.66 -15.40 5.68
N ARG A 4 -13.53 -15.63 6.36
CA ARG A 4 -13.08 -14.79 7.49
C ARG A 4 -12.47 -13.45 7.08
N ASN A 5 -11.91 -13.36 5.87
CA ASN A 5 -11.18 -12.17 5.43
C ASN A 5 -12.04 -11.18 4.62
N ARG A 6 -13.28 -11.54 4.24
CA ARG A 6 -14.14 -10.64 3.47
C ARG A 6 -14.60 -9.47 4.33
N PHE A 7 -14.58 -8.27 3.75
CA PHE A 7 -15.16 -7.08 4.36
C PHE A 7 -16.63 -7.30 4.69
N LYS A 8 -17.01 -7.00 5.93
CA LYS A 8 -18.39 -7.09 6.41
C LYS A 8 -18.66 -5.97 7.40
N VAL A 9 -19.91 -5.56 7.47
CA VAL A 9 -20.37 -4.56 8.43
C VAL A 9 -21.57 -5.11 9.17
N HIS A 10 -21.63 -4.82 10.46
CA HIS A 10 -22.85 -4.99 11.24
C HIS A 10 -23.09 -3.77 12.11
N LYS A 11 -24.36 -3.47 12.36
CA LYS A 11 -24.79 -2.38 13.21
C LYS A 11 -25.20 -2.93 14.58
N ALA A 12 -24.70 -2.31 15.64
CA ALA A 12 -25.27 -2.46 16.97
C ALA A 12 -25.50 -1.06 17.56
N ASP A 13 -26.74 -0.79 17.96
CA ASP A 13 -27.19 0.53 18.41
C ASP A 13 -26.85 1.64 17.39
N HIS A 14 -25.96 2.58 17.78
CA HIS A 14 -25.52 3.71 16.97
C HIS A 14 -24.10 3.54 16.40
N THR A 15 -23.54 2.34 16.49
CA THR A 15 -22.17 2.04 16.07
C THR A 15 -22.17 1.01 14.94
N LEU A 16 -21.43 1.31 13.88
CA LEU A 16 -21.14 0.36 12.80
C LEU A 16 -19.79 -0.30 13.04
N PHE A 17 -19.77 -1.61 13.17
CA PHE A 17 -18.56 -2.38 13.34
C PHE A 17 -18.06 -2.87 11.99
N LEU A 18 -16.82 -2.49 11.64
CA LEU A 18 -16.16 -2.87 10.40
C LEU A 18 -15.29 -4.10 10.64
N HIS A 19 -15.45 -5.12 9.80
CA HIS A 19 -14.75 -6.40 9.92
C HIS A 19 -13.97 -6.77 8.67
N GLY A 20 -12.91 -7.55 8.86
CA GLY A 20 -12.21 -8.22 7.77
C GLY A 20 -11.15 -7.33 7.13
N VAL A 21 -10.95 -7.47 5.83
CA VAL A 21 -9.90 -6.77 5.07
C VAL A 21 -10.51 -5.66 4.22
N ILE A 22 -9.90 -4.48 4.24
CA ILE A 22 -10.21 -3.39 3.32
C ILE A 22 -9.23 -3.45 2.14
N SER A 23 -9.76 -3.65 0.95
CA SER A 23 -9.00 -3.80 -0.30
C SER A 23 -9.49 -2.85 -1.39
N ASP A 24 -8.72 -2.77 -2.47
CA ASP A 24 -9.09 -2.14 -3.74
C ASP A 24 -10.42 -2.63 -4.33
N THR A 25 -10.89 -3.82 -3.96
CA THR A 25 -12.14 -4.46 -4.39
C THR A 25 -13.27 -4.37 -3.38
N THR A 26 -13.05 -3.77 -2.21
CA THR A 26 -14.05 -3.68 -1.14
C THR A 26 -15.29 -2.90 -1.58
N ASN A 27 -16.49 -3.45 -1.35
CA ASN A 27 -17.74 -2.78 -1.70
C ASN A 27 -18.30 -2.02 -0.49
N PHE A 28 -18.06 -0.71 -0.41
CA PHE A 28 -18.59 0.13 0.68
C PHE A 28 -20.08 0.43 0.57
N LYS A 29 -20.75 0.14 -0.57
CA LYS A 29 -22.21 0.30 -0.68
C LYS A 29 -22.99 -0.59 0.28
N VAL A 30 -22.38 -1.66 0.79
CA VAL A 30 -22.98 -2.50 1.84
C VAL A 30 -23.22 -1.74 3.15
N ILE A 31 -22.62 -0.56 3.31
CA ILE A 31 -22.75 0.31 4.48
C ILE A 31 -23.95 1.25 4.35
N ASP A 32 -24.37 1.60 3.13
CA ASP A 32 -25.39 2.63 2.85
C ASP A 32 -26.72 2.32 3.55
N GLU A 33 -27.11 1.05 3.60
CA GLU A 33 -28.35 0.62 4.27
C GLU A 33 -28.28 0.69 5.79
N MET A 34 -27.08 0.83 6.38
CA MET A 34 -26.84 0.78 7.82
C MET A 34 -26.36 2.11 8.42
N VAL A 35 -25.98 3.07 7.58
CA VAL A 35 -25.38 4.35 8.01
C VAL A 35 -26.39 5.31 8.66
N ASP A 36 -27.68 5.20 8.30
CA ASP A 36 -28.73 6.07 8.83
C ASP A 36 -28.80 6.06 10.37
N GLY A 37 -28.62 7.22 11.00
CA GLY A 37 -28.65 7.35 12.47
C GLY A 37 -27.43 6.77 13.18
N THR A 38 -26.34 6.50 12.45
CA THR A 38 -25.02 6.12 12.96
C THR A 38 -24.07 7.29 12.83
N ASN A 39 -23.30 7.57 13.87
CA ASN A 39 -22.22 8.58 13.85
C ASN A 39 -20.85 7.99 14.21
N GLU A 40 -20.78 6.69 14.54
CA GLU A 40 -19.57 6.01 15.00
C GLU A 40 -19.29 4.75 14.20
N PHE A 41 -18.05 4.61 13.72
CA PHE A 41 -17.55 3.46 12.97
C PHE A 41 -16.42 2.82 13.78
N ASP A 42 -16.65 1.64 14.34
CA ASP A 42 -15.67 0.88 15.10
C ASP A 42 -14.80 0.02 14.17
N CYS A 43 -13.48 0.22 14.26
CA CYS A 43 -12.47 -0.43 13.42
C CYS A 43 -11.77 -1.63 14.08
N SER A 44 -12.16 -2.02 15.30
CA SER A 44 -11.45 -3.03 16.12
C SER A 44 -11.33 -4.39 15.46
N ASN A 45 -12.24 -4.71 14.53
CA ASN A 45 -12.30 -5.99 13.84
C ASN A 45 -11.72 -5.96 12.42
N LEU A 46 -11.10 -4.84 12.02
CA LEU A 46 -10.32 -4.76 10.80
C LEU A 46 -9.00 -5.51 10.97
N MET A 47 -8.72 -6.41 10.04
CA MET A 47 -7.54 -7.28 10.07
C MET A 47 -6.37 -6.68 9.30
N SER A 48 -6.65 -6.02 8.18
CA SER A 48 -5.69 -5.32 7.34
C SER A 48 -6.40 -4.34 6.40
N ALA A 49 -5.64 -3.42 5.82
CA ALA A 49 -6.10 -2.60 4.71
C ALA A 49 -4.98 -2.39 3.69
N SER A 50 -5.32 -2.32 2.41
CA SER A 50 -4.42 -1.78 1.38
C SER A 50 -4.64 -0.29 1.21
N TRP A 51 -3.63 0.43 0.72
CA TRP A 51 -3.72 1.86 0.45
C TRP A 51 -4.93 2.24 -0.41
N ASN A 52 -5.13 1.52 -1.53
CA ASN A 52 -6.26 1.78 -2.43
C ASN A 52 -7.62 1.53 -1.76
N GLY A 53 -7.69 0.53 -0.88
CA GLY A 53 -8.86 0.29 -0.05
C GLY A 53 -9.14 1.45 0.91
N VAL A 54 -8.09 2.01 1.54
CA VAL A 54 -8.21 3.19 2.41
C VAL A 54 -8.61 4.44 1.63
N ILE A 55 -8.08 4.69 0.43
CA ILE A 55 -8.54 5.79 -0.44
C ILE A 55 -10.04 5.66 -0.74
N ARG A 56 -10.51 4.45 -1.05
CA ARG A 56 -11.93 4.19 -1.32
C ARG A 56 -12.78 4.38 -0.07
N LEU A 57 -12.30 3.97 1.10
CA LEU A 57 -12.96 4.25 2.38
C LEU A 57 -13.03 5.75 2.64
N ASP A 58 -11.92 6.46 2.45
CA ASP A 58 -11.84 7.89 2.65
C ASP A 58 -12.81 8.64 1.71
N LYS A 59 -12.84 8.29 0.42
CA LYS A 59 -13.83 8.81 -0.53
C LYS A 59 -15.27 8.54 -0.06
N TYR A 60 -15.55 7.32 0.40
CA TYR A 60 -16.86 6.96 0.92
C TYR A 60 -17.26 7.83 2.12
N LEU A 61 -16.36 7.98 3.10
CA LEU A 61 -16.59 8.79 4.31
C LEU A 61 -16.84 10.27 3.98
N ARG A 62 -16.20 10.80 2.92
CA ARG A 62 -16.44 12.17 2.45
C ARG A 62 -17.83 12.38 1.84
N GLU A 63 -18.41 11.33 1.27
CA GLU A 63 -19.71 11.39 0.58
C GLU A 63 -20.90 11.24 1.56
N LEU A 64 -20.64 10.93 2.82
CA LEU A 64 -21.68 10.82 3.85
C LEU A 64 -22.21 12.20 4.28
N ASP A 65 -23.53 12.31 4.43
CA ASP A 65 -24.21 13.54 4.85
C ASP A 65 -23.91 13.95 6.31
N SER A 66 -23.44 13.01 7.13
CA SER A 66 -23.17 13.21 8.56
C SER A 66 -21.69 13.02 8.86
N GLN A 67 -21.14 13.86 9.74
CA GLN A 67 -19.78 13.67 10.23
C GLN A 67 -19.69 12.38 11.05
N VAL A 68 -18.84 11.47 10.60
CA VAL A 68 -18.57 10.17 11.25
C VAL A 68 -17.31 10.25 12.11
N THR A 69 -17.30 9.52 13.21
CA THR A 69 -16.13 9.31 14.07
C THR A 69 -15.68 7.86 13.97
N LEU A 70 -14.41 7.64 13.65
CA LEU A 70 -13.81 6.31 13.65
C LEU A 70 -13.18 6.04 15.03
N THR A 71 -13.52 4.89 15.61
CA THR A 71 -13.05 4.45 16.94
C THR A 71 -12.34 3.10 16.86
N ASN A 72 -11.56 2.77 17.89
CA ASN A 72 -10.77 1.54 18.00
C ASN A 72 -9.93 1.22 16.75
N ILE A 73 -9.27 2.23 16.19
CA ILE A 73 -8.51 2.14 14.94
C ILE A 73 -7.18 1.41 15.18
N PRO A 74 -6.96 0.22 14.60
CA PRO A 74 -5.70 -0.50 14.73
C PRO A 74 -4.52 0.28 14.14
N ASN A 75 -3.31 0.06 14.65
CA ASN A 75 -2.15 0.88 14.30
C ASN A 75 -1.83 0.85 12.79
N HIS A 76 -1.97 -0.33 12.19
CA HIS A 76 -1.73 -0.54 10.76
C HIS A 76 -2.73 0.23 9.89
N ILE A 77 -3.98 0.43 10.33
CA ILE A 77 -4.98 1.24 9.62
C ILE A 77 -4.71 2.74 9.84
N PHE A 78 -4.39 3.10 11.09
CA PHE A 78 -4.09 4.48 11.46
C PHE A 78 -2.92 5.06 10.65
N ASN A 79 -1.89 4.25 10.37
CA ASN A 79 -0.73 4.67 9.58
C ASN A 79 -1.10 5.15 8.16
N TYR A 80 -2.20 4.66 7.58
CA TYR A 80 -2.74 5.16 6.31
C TYR A 80 -3.67 6.35 6.52
N LEU A 81 -4.63 6.24 7.45
CA LEU A 81 -5.64 7.27 7.67
C LEU A 81 -5.02 8.61 8.04
N ARG A 82 -3.97 8.64 8.87
CA ARG A 82 -3.31 9.89 9.28
C ARG A 82 -2.75 10.71 8.11
N LEU A 83 -2.45 10.06 6.97
CA LEU A 83 -1.94 10.72 5.78
C LEU A 83 -3.07 11.36 4.94
N MET A 84 -4.33 11.00 5.19
CA MET A 84 -5.45 11.49 4.39
C MET A 84 -5.73 12.97 4.71
N PRO A 85 -5.82 13.84 3.69
CA PRO A 85 -5.99 15.29 3.90
C PRO A 85 -7.37 15.68 4.48
N GLU A 86 -8.33 14.76 4.47
CA GLU A 86 -9.71 15.00 4.90
C GLU A 86 -9.99 14.60 6.35
N VAL A 87 -9.00 14.01 7.03
CA VAL A 87 -9.08 13.74 8.46
C VAL A 87 -9.34 15.04 9.22
N ASN A 88 -10.30 14.99 10.14
CA ASN A 88 -10.87 16.09 10.92
C ASN A 88 -11.60 17.18 10.13
N ARG A 89 -11.63 17.10 8.79
CA ARG A 89 -12.47 17.95 7.95
C ARG A 89 -13.85 17.30 7.79
N ASN A 90 -13.89 16.07 7.28
CA ASN A 90 -15.15 15.38 6.96
C ASN A 90 -15.49 14.29 7.96
N TYR A 91 -14.48 13.60 8.51
CA TYR A 91 -14.62 12.58 9.53
C TYR A 91 -13.53 12.74 10.60
N LYS A 92 -13.75 12.18 11.78
CA LYS A 92 -12.84 12.29 12.92
C LYS A 92 -12.21 10.95 13.25
N LEU A 93 -10.98 10.98 13.72
CA LEU A 93 -10.32 9.85 14.38
C LEU A 93 -10.39 10.11 15.89
N ASP A 94 -10.98 9.19 16.65
CA ASP A 94 -11.06 9.35 18.11
C ASP A 94 -10.11 8.40 18.84
N GLN A 95 -10.33 7.09 18.77
CA GLN A 95 -9.51 6.13 19.50
C GLN A 95 -8.58 5.37 18.57
N VAL A 96 -7.27 5.56 18.73
CA VAL A 96 -6.21 5.00 17.86
C VAL A 96 -5.25 4.12 18.64
N GLU A 97 -4.82 3.02 18.04
CA GLU A 97 -3.77 2.16 18.57
C GLU A 97 -2.39 2.72 18.19
N LEU A 98 -1.58 3.03 19.19
CA LEU A 98 -0.23 3.57 19.03
C LEU A 98 0.81 2.63 19.64
N ASN A 99 1.98 2.60 19.00
CA ASN A 99 3.14 1.91 19.55
C ASN A 99 3.81 2.80 20.61
N VAL A 100 4.12 2.23 21.77
CA VAL A 100 4.90 2.89 22.82
C VAL A 100 6.16 2.10 23.13
N VAL A 101 7.25 2.78 23.41
CA VAL A 101 8.56 2.21 23.79
C VAL A 101 8.81 2.38 25.29
N GLN A 102 9.41 1.37 25.91
CA GLN A 102 9.91 1.47 27.29
C GLN A 102 11.30 2.10 27.32
N VAL A 103 11.40 3.30 27.90
CA VAL A 103 12.62 4.16 27.85
C VAL A 103 13.74 3.65 28.78
N ASP A 104 13.39 3.02 29.90
CA ASP A 104 14.36 2.56 30.93
C ASP A 104 14.76 1.07 30.79
N CYS A 105 14.41 0.42 29.67
CA CYS A 105 14.73 -0.99 29.45
C CYS A 105 16.03 -1.13 28.63
N PRO A 106 17.01 -1.94 29.06
CA PRO A 106 18.23 -2.18 28.28
C PRO A 106 17.98 -2.89 26.95
N THR A 107 16.77 -3.43 26.76
CA THR A 107 16.27 -3.97 25.50
C THR A 107 15.06 -3.17 25.09
N LEU A 108 15.06 -2.63 23.87
CA LEU A 108 13.91 -1.91 23.32
C LEU A 108 12.70 -2.83 23.30
N ARG A 109 11.70 -2.51 24.11
CA ARG A 109 10.41 -3.21 24.15
C ARG A 109 9.32 -2.26 23.71
N THR A 110 8.60 -2.65 22.69
CA THR A 110 7.41 -1.94 22.20
C THR A 110 6.15 -2.66 22.66
N LYS A 111 5.09 -1.90 22.90
CA LYS A 111 3.73 -2.44 23.11
C LYS A 111 2.72 -1.51 22.44
N ASN A 112 1.54 -2.04 22.17
CA ASN A 112 0.43 -1.26 21.64
C ASN A 112 -0.44 -0.73 22.78
N VAL A 113 -0.92 0.50 22.65
CA VAL A 113 -1.87 1.14 23.57
C VAL A 113 -2.92 1.88 22.75
N PHE A 114 -4.19 1.70 23.09
CA PHE A 114 -5.26 2.54 22.54
C PHE A 114 -5.36 3.83 23.34
N LEU A 115 -5.30 4.97 22.65
CA LEU A 115 -5.47 6.29 23.23
C LEU A 115 -6.58 7.03 22.46
N SER A 116 -7.47 7.69 23.20
CA SER A 116 -8.46 8.59 22.60
C SER A 116 -7.83 9.92 22.20
N THR A 117 -8.50 10.69 21.35
CA THR A 117 -8.09 12.06 20.99
C THR A 117 -8.05 12.93 22.24
N GLN A 118 -8.95 12.69 23.21
CA GLN A 118 -8.92 13.38 24.50
C GLN A 118 -7.66 13.01 25.31
N ASP A 119 -7.27 11.73 25.36
CA ASP A 119 -6.05 11.30 26.06
C ASP A 119 -4.81 11.93 25.43
N LEU A 120 -4.72 11.92 24.08
CA LEU A 120 -3.62 12.54 23.34
C LEU A 120 -3.53 14.04 23.58
N GLN A 121 -4.67 14.74 23.63
CA GLN A 121 -4.72 16.17 23.95
C GLN A 121 -4.27 16.45 25.39
N LEU A 122 -4.69 15.63 26.36
CA LEU A 122 -4.24 15.77 27.75
C LEU A 122 -2.73 15.58 27.86
N ILE A 123 -2.19 14.49 27.28
CA ILE A 123 -0.74 14.21 27.27
C ILE A 123 0.03 15.35 26.60
N SER A 124 -0.41 15.77 25.41
CA SER A 124 0.18 16.87 24.64
C SER A 124 0.20 18.20 25.40
N ASN A 125 -0.86 18.51 26.16
CA ASN A 125 -0.93 19.75 26.93
C ASN A 125 -0.11 19.68 28.24
N GLU A 126 0.00 18.49 28.85
CA GLU A 126 0.76 18.27 30.09
C GLU A 126 2.27 18.20 29.83
N THR A 127 2.68 17.70 28.66
CA THR A 127 4.09 17.61 28.28
C THR A 127 4.41 18.55 27.11
N SER A 128 5.18 19.61 27.36
CA SER A 128 5.71 20.47 26.29
C SER A 128 6.84 19.80 25.48
N ARG A 129 6.87 18.47 25.38
CA ARG A 129 7.94 17.68 24.75
C ARG A 129 7.64 17.42 23.28
N ALA A 130 8.67 17.29 22.47
CA ALA A 130 8.57 16.87 21.07
C ALA A 130 8.09 15.41 20.94
N PHE A 131 8.38 14.57 21.93
CA PHE A 131 7.95 13.18 22.00
C PHE A 131 7.06 12.97 23.23
N LEU A 132 5.83 12.49 22.99
CA LEU A 132 4.79 12.38 24.01
C LEU A 132 5.01 11.17 24.92
N ARG A 133 4.82 11.34 26.23
CA ARG A 133 4.96 10.27 27.22
C ARG A 133 3.62 9.89 27.83
N VAL A 134 3.30 8.59 27.78
CA VAL A 134 2.07 8.05 28.41
C VAL A 134 2.29 7.88 29.92
N SER A 135 3.51 7.54 30.33
CA SER A 135 3.90 7.42 31.73
C SER A 135 5.38 7.77 31.92
N SER A 136 5.89 7.71 33.14
CA SER A 136 7.31 8.05 33.42
C SER A 136 8.30 7.23 32.60
N ASN A 137 7.94 5.99 32.25
CA ASN A 137 8.83 5.01 31.62
C ASN A 137 8.36 4.61 30.20
N GLU A 138 7.29 5.22 29.68
CA GLU A 138 6.69 4.85 28.40
C GLU A 138 6.48 6.07 27.51
N GLU A 139 7.05 6.02 26.32
CA GLU A 139 7.01 7.10 25.32
C GLU A 139 6.33 6.61 24.05
N ILE A 140 5.48 7.44 23.45
CA ILE A 140 4.82 7.14 22.18
C ILE A 140 5.86 7.25 21.06
N ILE A 141 5.88 6.27 20.15
CA ILE A 141 6.75 6.32 18.98
C ILE A 141 6.17 7.31 17.97
N GLY A 142 6.95 8.32 17.61
CA GLY A 142 6.53 9.41 16.73
C GLY A 142 6.27 10.72 17.48
N ARG A 143 6.29 11.82 16.72
CA ARG A 143 6.03 13.17 17.23
C ARG A 143 4.55 13.43 17.42
N ASP A 144 4.24 14.43 18.23
CA ASP A 144 2.87 14.89 18.48
C ASP A 144 2.11 15.23 17.19
N ASN A 145 2.72 15.96 16.26
CA ASN A 145 2.14 16.28 14.95
C ASN A 145 1.95 15.06 14.02
N PHE A 146 2.50 13.89 14.36
CA PHE A 146 2.31 12.65 13.60
C PHE A 146 1.22 11.73 14.19
N ILE A 147 0.80 11.99 15.42
CA ILE A 147 -0.13 11.13 16.17
C ILE A 147 -1.38 11.86 16.66
N CYS A 148 -1.30 13.17 16.91
CA CYS A 148 -2.41 14.00 17.36
C CYS A 148 -3.18 14.54 16.13
N PRO A 149 -4.43 14.11 15.90
CA PRO A 149 -5.16 14.47 14.69
C PRO A 149 -5.33 15.97 14.46
N ASP A 150 -5.43 16.77 15.53
CA ASP A 150 -5.55 18.22 15.49
C ASP A 150 -4.25 18.96 15.11
N LYS A 151 -3.12 18.25 15.08
CA LYS A 151 -1.79 18.76 14.74
C LYS A 151 -1.23 18.22 13.41
N PHE A 152 -1.97 17.36 12.71
CA PHE A 152 -1.52 16.78 11.45
C PHE A 152 -1.12 17.85 10.41
N GLY A 153 0.02 17.63 9.75
CA GLY A 153 0.58 18.53 8.73
C GLY A 153 1.12 19.86 9.27
N GLN A 154 1.17 20.06 10.60
CA GLN A 154 1.82 21.23 11.19
C GLN A 154 3.31 20.96 11.39
N SER A 155 4.18 21.92 11.02
CA SER A 155 5.61 21.84 11.33
C SER A 155 5.83 21.84 12.85
N ALA A 156 6.75 20.99 13.33
CA ALA A 156 7.08 20.93 14.75
C ALA A 156 7.78 22.24 15.18
N THR A 157 7.11 23.07 15.96
CA THR A 157 7.56 24.45 16.27
C THR A 157 8.09 24.65 17.69
N ALA A 158 7.98 23.66 18.58
CA ALA A 158 8.36 23.83 19.98
C ALA A 158 9.64 23.05 20.32
N ALA A 159 10.68 23.78 20.74
CA ALA A 159 11.73 23.20 21.57
C ALA A 159 11.10 22.83 22.91
N GLY A 160 11.01 21.54 23.20
CA GLY A 160 10.50 21.09 24.48
C GLY A 160 11.54 21.15 25.60
N PRO A 161 11.22 20.58 26.78
CA PRO A 161 12.13 20.46 27.90
C PRO A 161 13.10 19.27 27.73
N GLU A 162 13.42 18.83 26.50
CA GLU A 162 14.32 17.71 26.26
C GLU A 162 15.68 17.92 26.93
N LYS A 163 16.25 16.81 27.37
CA LYS A 163 17.47 16.83 28.19
C LYS A 163 18.71 17.19 27.36
N ALA A 164 18.76 16.75 26.10
CA ALA A 164 19.93 16.94 25.25
C ALA A 164 20.16 18.42 24.95
N LYS A 165 21.39 18.90 25.23
CA LYS A 165 21.77 20.28 24.92
C LYS A 165 21.86 20.49 23.41
N TRP A 166 22.49 19.55 22.68
CA TRP A 166 22.71 19.70 21.24
C TRP A 166 21.38 19.76 20.47
N TYR A 167 20.42 18.89 20.81
CA TYR A 167 19.08 18.89 20.22
C TYR A 167 18.41 20.27 20.34
N ARG A 168 18.40 20.87 21.54
CA ARG A 168 17.77 22.18 21.76
C ARG A 168 18.45 23.32 21.00
N GLU A 169 19.76 23.23 20.77
CA GLU A 169 20.52 24.23 20.02
C GLU A 169 20.41 24.04 18.49
N ASN A 170 20.05 22.84 18.02
CA ASN A 170 20.01 22.46 16.60
C ASN A 170 18.68 21.80 16.23
N LEU A 171 17.58 22.36 16.73
CA LEU A 171 16.24 21.80 16.59
C LEU A 171 15.85 21.60 15.12
N ASP A 172 16.08 22.61 14.28
CA ASP A 172 15.71 22.57 12.86
C ASP A 172 16.44 21.46 12.10
N GLU A 173 17.73 21.27 12.37
CA GLU A 173 18.54 20.21 11.76
C GLU A 173 18.04 18.83 12.17
N TYR A 174 17.83 18.62 13.47
CA TYR A 174 17.32 17.34 13.95
C TYR A 174 15.91 17.07 13.39
N ASN A 175 15.05 18.08 13.37
CA ASN A 175 13.68 17.97 12.86
C ASN A 175 13.66 17.59 11.40
N PHE A 176 14.45 18.28 10.57
CA PHE A 176 14.60 17.93 9.16
C PHE A 176 14.95 16.45 8.97
N TRP A 177 16.00 15.96 9.66
CA TRP A 177 16.42 14.57 9.49
C TRP A 177 15.39 13.57 9.99
N PHE A 178 14.81 13.81 11.16
CA PHE A 178 13.80 12.91 11.73
C PHE A 178 12.56 12.84 10.84
N ASP A 179 12.08 13.99 10.36
CA ASP A 179 10.87 14.09 9.56
C ASP A 179 11.09 13.50 8.16
N TYR A 180 12.24 13.76 7.52
CA TYR A 180 12.63 13.12 6.27
C TYR A 180 12.73 11.60 6.41
N CYS A 181 13.38 11.08 7.45
CA CYS A 181 13.47 9.63 7.64
C CYS A 181 12.10 9.00 7.89
N ASN A 182 11.16 9.68 8.57
CA ASN A 182 9.79 9.20 8.72
C ASN A 182 9.04 9.20 7.38
N PHE A 183 9.20 10.24 6.56
CA PHE A 183 8.69 10.31 5.19
C PHE A 183 9.20 9.14 4.34
N ALA A 184 10.53 8.95 4.29
CA ALA A 184 11.17 7.91 3.49
C ALA A 184 10.80 6.49 3.98
N ASN A 185 10.71 6.29 5.30
CA ASN A 185 10.29 5.01 5.87
C ASN A 185 8.81 4.70 5.59
N THR A 186 7.93 5.71 5.70
CA THR A 186 6.50 5.56 5.42
C THR A 186 6.25 5.26 3.94
N THR A 187 6.94 5.95 3.03
CA THR A 187 6.85 5.63 1.59
C THR A 187 7.43 4.25 1.26
N GLY A 188 8.46 3.80 1.98
CA GLY A 188 8.95 2.42 1.91
C GLY A 188 7.92 1.38 2.38
N PHE A 189 7.19 1.66 3.47
CA PHE A 189 6.08 0.80 3.93
C PHE A 189 4.91 0.77 2.93
N LEU A 190 4.55 1.92 2.35
CA LEU A 190 3.51 2.01 1.31
C LEU A 190 3.91 1.23 0.04
N ALA A 191 5.19 1.27 -0.32
CA ALA A 191 5.74 0.48 -1.41
C ALA A 191 5.69 -1.03 -1.12
N LEU A 192 5.93 -1.46 0.14
CA LEU A 192 5.75 -2.84 0.56
C LEU A 192 4.29 -3.29 0.43
N ASP A 193 3.34 -2.49 0.90
CA ASP A 193 1.89 -2.74 0.75
C ASP A 193 1.51 -2.88 -0.74
N LEU A 194 2.08 -2.04 -1.62
CA LEU A 194 1.88 -2.13 -3.06
C LEU A 194 2.37 -3.48 -3.61
N VAL A 195 3.55 -3.99 -3.21
CA VAL A 195 4.04 -5.31 -3.62
C VAL A 195 3.09 -6.41 -3.18
N GLU A 196 2.68 -6.42 -1.91
CA GLU A 196 1.81 -7.45 -1.37
C GLU A 196 0.43 -7.44 -2.05
N SER A 197 -0.12 -6.25 -2.29
CA SER A 197 -1.38 -6.06 -3.01
C SER A 197 -1.27 -6.51 -4.47
N LEU A 198 -0.23 -6.10 -5.19
CA LEU A 198 -0.03 -6.50 -6.59
C LEU A 198 0.16 -8.02 -6.70
N SER A 199 0.93 -8.62 -5.79
CA SER A 199 1.16 -10.06 -5.76
C SER A 199 -0.14 -10.84 -5.61
N LEU A 200 -0.99 -10.45 -4.66
CA LEU A 200 -2.26 -11.11 -4.40
C LEU A 200 -3.24 -10.95 -5.56
N THR A 201 -3.43 -9.72 -6.05
CA THR A 201 -4.39 -9.44 -7.13
C THR A 201 -3.95 -10.12 -8.44
N LEU A 202 -2.66 -10.05 -8.78
CA LEU A 202 -2.12 -10.71 -9.97
C LEU A 202 -2.22 -12.23 -9.88
N ALA A 203 -1.95 -12.84 -8.72
CA ALA A 203 -2.10 -14.27 -8.53
C ALA A 203 -3.55 -14.73 -8.70
N ASN A 204 -4.52 -14.00 -8.16
CA ASN A 204 -5.93 -14.32 -8.31
C ASN A 204 -6.36 -14.22 -9.78
N LEU A 205 -5.99 -13.13 -10.45
CA LEU A 205 -6.35 -12.88 -11.84
C LEU A 205 -5.72 -13.92 -12.78
N LEU A 206 -4.45 -14.28 -12.58
CA LEU A 206 -3.80 -15.33 -13.34
C LEU A 206 -4.44 -16.71 -13.10
N LYS A 207 -4.90 -17.00 -11.88
CA LYS A 207 -5.65 -18.23 -11.61
C LYS A 207 -7.01 -18.25 -12.31
N GLU A 208 -7.69 -17.12 -12.36
CA GLU A 208 -8.95 -16.96 -13.13
C GLU A 208 -8.71 -17.19 -14.63
N ILE A 209 -7.64 -16.61 -15.19
CA ILE A 209 -7.22 -16.84 -16.58
C ILE A 209 -6.91 -18.34 -16.79
N GLU A 210 -6.13 -18.96 -15.92
CA GLU A 210 -5.80 -20.39 -16.01
C GLU A 210 -7.05 -21.28 -16.04
N LEU A 211 -8.00 -21.05 -15.13
CA LEU A 211 -9.25 -21.82 -15.07
C LEU A 211 -10.11 -21.60 -16.33
N GLY A 212 -10.22 -20.36 -16.80
CA GLY A 212 -10.92 -20.04 -18.04
C GLY A 212 -10.28 -20.70 -19.26
N VAL A 213 -8.95 -20.67 -19.34
CA VAL A 213 -8.19 -21.30 -20.42
C VAL A 213 -8.32 -22.82 -20.38
N ARG A 214 -8.16 -23.45 -19.21
CA ARG A 214 -8.33 -24.91 -19.07
C ARG A 214 -9.71 -25.36 -19.53
N SER A 215 -10.76 -24.69 -19.06
CA SER A 215 -12.16 -25.01 -19.43
C SER A 215 -12.37 -24.84 -20.94
N SER A 216 -11.79 -23.78 -21.53
CA SER A 216 -11.84 -23.53 -22.97
C SER A 216 -11.06 -24.57 -23.79
N GLU A 217 -9.88 -24.98 -23.33
CA GLU A 217 -9.05 -26.01 -23.98
C GLU A 217 -9.76 -27.37 -23.93
N GLU A 218 -10.33 -27.74 -22.80
CA GLU A 218 -11.12 -28.96 -22.60
C GLU A 218 -12.34 -28.99 -23.53
N ALA A 219 -13.14 -27.92 -23.56
CA ALA A 219 -14.31 -27.81 -24.44
C ALA A 219 -13.93 -27.85 -25.93
N VAL A 220 -12.86 -27.16 -26.35
CA VAL A 220 -12.36 -27.21 -27.74
C VAL A 220 -11.85 -28.59 -28.12
N SER A 221 -11.25 -29.34 -27.19
CA SER A 221 -10.72 -30.69 -27.45
C SER A 221 -11.81 -31.69 -27.86
N LEU A 222 -13.02 -31.54 -27.28
CA LEU A 222 -14.18 -32.38 -27.58
C LEU A 222 -14.62 -32.26 -29.05
N VAL A 223 -14.42 -31.08 -29.67
CA VAL A 223 -14.93 -30.77 -31.01
C VAL A 223 -13.88 -30.70 -32.10
N SER A 224 -12.61 -30.41 -31.77
CA SER A 224 -11.56 -30.15 -32.76
C SER A 224 -10.55 -31.29 -32.97
N HIS A 225 -10.57 -32.36 -32.15
CA HIS A 225 -9.62 -33.49 -32.17
C HIS A 225 -8.14 -33.10 -32.26
N CYS A 226 -7.81 -31.86 -31.88
CA CYS A 226 -6.45 -31.36 -31.79
C CYS A 226 -5.90 -31.66 -30.40
N ASP A 227 -4.64 -32.09 -30.31
CA ASP A 227 -3.95 -32.31 -29.04
C ASP A 227 -4.14 -31.10 -28.13
N ASN A 228 -4.49 -31.38 -26.87
CA ASN A 228 -4.65 -30.38 -25.81
C ASN A 228 -3.40 -29.52 -25.81
N ALA A 229 -3.55 -28.23 -26.12
CA ALA A 229 -2.48 -27.32 -25.78
C ALA A 229 -2.45 -27.30 -24.25
N HIS A 230 -1.27 -27.47 -23.67
CA HIS A 230 -1.06 -27.38 -22.24
C HIS A 230 -0.79 -25.91 -21.86
N THR A 231 -1.59 -24.98 -22.41
CA THR A 231 -1.33 -23.54 -22.23
C THR A 231 -1.63 -23.13 -20.81
N SER A 232 -2.66 -23.74 -20.19
CA SER A 232 -2.98 -23.61 -18.78
C SER A 232 -1.80 -23.97 -17.85
N ASP A 233 -1.05 -25.04 -18.14
CA ASP A 233 0.15 -25.41 -17.36
C ASP A 233 1.26 -24.33 -17.45
N GLY A 234 1.32 -23.62 -18.58
CA GLY A 234 2.21 -22.47 -18.76
C GLY A 234 1.82 -21.26 -17.91
N ILE A 235 0.52 -21.07 -17.64
CA ILE A 235 0.02 -19.98 -16.78
C ILE A 235 0.30 -20.29 -15.31
N ASP A 236 0.06 -21.54 -14.87
CA ASP A 236 0.34 -21.97 -13.50
C ASP A 236 1.83 -21.78 -13.14
N ALA A 237 2.75 -22.11 -14.06
CA ALA A 237 4.18 -21.85 -13.89
C ALA A 237 4.52 -20.35 -13.76
N ILE A 238 3.79 -19.47 -14.47
CA ILE A 238 3.96 -18.01 -14.35
C ILE A 238 3.46 -17.53 -12.99
N VAL A 239 2.32 -18.06 -12.50
CA VAL A 239 1.78 -17.74 -11.16
C VAL A 239 2.82 -18.04 -10.09
N ASP A 240 3.39 -19.24 -10.10
CA ASP A 240 4.38 -19.67 -9.11
C ASP A 240 5.64 -18.78 -9.12
N GLU A 241 6.12 -18.41 -10.31
CA GLU A 241 7.28 -17.54 -10.47
C GLU A 241 7.02 -16.12 -9.94
N VAL A 242 5.86 -15.55 -10.25
CA VAL A 242 5.43 -14.23 -9.76
C VAL A 242 5.33 -14.25 -8.24
N GLN A 243 4.64 -15.23 -7.67
CA GLN A 243 4.45 -15.34 -6.22
C GLN A 243 5.80 -15.45 -5.50
N LYS A 244 6.70 -16.30 -5.98
CA LYS A 244 8.03 -16.47 -5.38
C LYS A 244 8.84 -15.18 -5.44
N SER A 245 8.83 -14.49 -6.58
CA SER A 245 9.59 -13.26 -6.77
C SER A 245 9.03 -12.12 -5.91
N CYS A 246 7.70 -11.98 -5.83
CA CYS A 246 7.04 -11.01 -4.96
C CYS A 246 7.32 -11.29 -3.47
N ALA A 247 7.33 -12.57 -3.06
CA ALA A 247 7.62 -12.95 -1.68
C ALA A 247 9.05 -12.56 -1.27
N GLN A 248 10.04 -12.81 -2.14
CA GLN A 248 11.43 -12.41 -1.90
C GLN A 248 11.59 -10.89 -1.79
N LEU A 249 10.93 -10.15 -2.68
CA LEU A 249 10.93 -8.69 -2.66
C LEU A 249 10.27 -8.15 -1.38
N SER A 250 9.10 -8.69 -1.01
CA SER A 250 8.36 -8.31 0.19
C SER A 250 9.19 -8.56 1.46
N GLU A 251 9.87 -9.70 1.56
CA GLU A 251 10.74 -10.02 2.70
C GLU A 251 11.91 -9.04 2.83
N ALA A 252 12.56 -8.70 1.71
CA ALA A 252 13.65 -7.74 1.70
C ALA A 252 13.20 -6.33 2.09
N MET A 253 12.07 -5.86 1.51
CA MET A 253 11.50 -4.56 1.84
C MET A 253 11.04 -4.50 3.29
N LYS A 254 10.38 -5.54 3.79
CA LYS A 254 9.97 -5.65 5.19
C LYS A 254 11.17 -5.54 6.13
N SER A 255 12.24 -6.28 5.87
CA SER A 255 13.48 -6.21 6.65
C SER A 255 14.08 -4.80 6.64
N ALA A 256 14.11 -4.14 5.49
CA ALA A 256 14.60 -2.77 5.39
C ALA A 256 13.73 -1.77 6.16
N THR A 257 12.39 -1.86 6.05
CA THR A 257 11.45 -1.01 6.79
C THR A 257 11.55 -1.24 8.31
N GLU A 258 11.70 -2.49 8.76
CA GLU A 258 11.88 -2.81 10.19
C GLU A 258 13.21 -2.23 10.74
N ASN A 259 14.29 -2.32 9.97
CA ASN A 259 15.58 -1.72 10.34
C ASN A 259 15.51 -0.19 10.37
N SER A 260 14.89 0.42 9.37
CA SER A 260 14.65 1.87 9.32
C SER A 260 13.77 2.36 10.48
N GLN A 261 12.75 1.60 10.86
CA GLN A 261 11.92 1.87 12.03
C GLN A 261 12.73 1.83 13.33
N LYS A 262 13.66 0.88 13.45
CA LYS A 262 14.58 0.81 14.59
C LYS A 262 15.50 2.03 14.64
N THR A 263 16.05 2.46 13.51
CA THR A 263 16.87 3.68 13.43
C THR A 263 16.07 4.92 13.84
N LEU A 264 14.83 5.07 13.37
CA LEU A 264 13.94 6.16 13.78
C LEU A 264 13.67 6.17 15.29
N LEU A 265 13.47 4.99 15.88
CA LEU A 265 13.31 4.85 17.33
C LEU A 265 14.59 5.26 18.08
N GLU A 266 15.76 4.87 17.58
CA GLU A 266 17.05 5.25 18.16
C GLU A 266 17.31 6.77 18.03
N MET A 267 16.89 7.40 16.93
CA MET A 267 16.91 8.86 16.77
C MET A 267 16.03 9.52 17.84
N GLN A 268 14.78 9.10 17.98
CA GLN A 268 13.87 9.62 19.00
C GLN A 268 14.47 9.54 20.40
N LEU A 269 15.01 8.39 20.79
CA LEU A 269 15.64 8.20 22.10
C LEU A 269 16.92 9.05 22.26
N LEU A 270 17.63 9.36 21.18
CA LEU A 270 18.81 10.23 21.20
C LEU A 270 18.46 11.66 21.63
N ALA A 271 17.30 12.19 21.25
CA ALA A 271 16.86 13.53 21.66
C ALA A 271 16.72 13.69 23.19
N ASP A 272 16.48 12.59 23.90
CA ASP A 272 16.31 12.58 25.35
C ASP A 272 17.58 12.18 26.13
N LYS A 273 18.69 11.90 25.44
CA LYS A 273 19.97 11.52 26.07
C LYS A 273 20.75 12.74 26.57
N GLU A 274 21.13 12.73 27.85
CA GLU A 274 21.89 13.83 28.47
C GLU A 274 23.29 14.02 27.87
N ASP A 275 23.89 12.94 27.35
CA ASP A 275 25.22 12.93 26.73
C ASP A 275 25.21 13.21 25.22
N PHE A 276 24.05 13.53 24.63
CA PHE A 276 23.97 13.98 23.24
C PHE A 276 24.49 15.41 23.11
N SER A 277 25.82 15.52 22.94
CA SER A 277 26.57 16.78 22.96
C SER A 277 27.02 17.29 21.59
N ASP A 278 26.98 16.45 20.56
CA ASP A 278 27.36 16.80 19.18
C ASP A 278 26.54 16.00 18.16
N ARG A 279 26.70 16.33 16.86
CA ARG A 279 25.93 15.76 15.75
C ARG A 279 26.30 14.32 15.37
N PHE A 280 27.44 13.80 15.83
CA PHE A 280 28.00 12.55 15.30
C PHE A 280 27.05 11.34 15.52
N PRO A 281 26.43 11.14 16.70
CA PRO A 281 25.47 10.06 16.89
C PRO A 281 24.27 10.14 15.95
N LEU A 282 23.77 11.34 15.67
CA LEU A 282 22.67 11.54 14.71
C LEU A 282 23.11 11.17 13.29
N TYR A 283 24.29 11.61 12.87
CA TYR A 283 24.81 11.33 11.52
C TYR A 283 25.12 9.85 11.30
N GLN A 284 25.54 9.12 12.34
CA GLN A 284 25.67 7.67 12.28
C GLN A 284 24.31 7.01 12.02
N LEU A 285 23.25 7.44 12.71
CA LEU A 285 21.91 6.92 12.49
C LEU A 285 21.41 7.23 11.07
N ILE A 286 21.67 8.43 10.55
CA ILE A 286 21.33 8.79 9.15
C ILE A 286 22.12 7.93 8.16
N GLN A 287 23.40 7.66 8.44
CA GLN A 287 24.21 6.75 7.62
C GLN A 287 23.62 5.33 7.62
N ASP A 288 23.26 4.81 8.78
CA ASP A 288 22.66 3.48 8.93
C ASP A 288 21.31 3.39 8.19
N PHE A 289 20.50 4.45 8.27
CA PHE A 289 19.25 4.59 7.52
C PHE A 289 19.48 4.55 6.01
N THR A 290 20.34 5.42 5.48
CA THR A 290 20.62 5.49 4.04
C THR A 290 21.24 4.20 3.51
N GLN A 291 22.11 3.55 4.28
CA GLN A 291 22.70 2.27 3.90
C GLN A 291 21.68 1.14 3.88
N THR A 292 20.73 1.14 4.83
CA THR A 292 19.58 0.23 4.80
C THR A 292 18.76 0.43 3.52
N THR A 293 18.42 1.68 3.18
CA THR A 293 17.70 2.00 1.94
C THR A 293 18.48 1.52 0.71
N LEU A 294 19.77 1.88 0.57
CA LEU A 294 20.58 1.48 -0.58
C LEU A 294 20.84 -0.03 -0.68
N SER A 295 20.70 -0.78 0.42
CA SER A 295 20.81 -2.24 0.38
C SER A 295 19.73 -2.91 -0.46
N LEU A 296 18.61 -2.22 -0.73
CA LEU A 296 17.54 -2.67 -1.61
C LEU A 296 17.84 -2.45 -3.10
N LYS A 297 18.83 -1.62 -3.45
CA LYS A 297 19.16 -1.27 -4.84
C LYS A 297 19.40 -2.48 -5.76
N PRO A 298 20.05 -3.59 -5.32
CA PRO A 298 20.19 -4.80 -6.12
C PRO A 298 18.87 -5.48 -6.52
N MET A 299 17.74 -5.12 -5.88
CA MET A 299 16.43 -5.68 -6.20
C MET A 299 15.73 -4.99 -7.39
N LEU A 300 16.16 -3.80 -7.82
CA LEU A 300 15.51 -3.08 -8.93
C LEU A 300 15.38 -3.91 -10.22
N PRO A 301 16.44 -4.62 -10.68
CA PRO A 301 16.30 -5.47 -11.86
C PRO A 301 15.27 -6.58 -11.67
N HIS A 302 15.08 -7.08 -10.45
CA HIS A 302 14.07 -8.11 -10.14
C HIS A 302 12.66 -7.53 -10.19
N VAL A 303 12.46 -6.30 -9.72
CA VAL A 303 11.17 -5.59 -9.86
C VAL A 303 10.81 -5.41 -11.33
N GLU A 304 11.75 -4.94 -12.14
CA GLU A 304 11.56 -4.78 -13.59
C GLU A 304 11.29 -6.14 -14.28
N GLU A 305 12.03 -7.18 -13.89
CA GLU A 305 11.85 -8.52 -14.43
C GLU A 305 10.45 -9.08 -14.11
N ILE A 306 9.94 -8.90 -12.89
CA ILE A 306 8.58 -9.33 -12.53
C ILE A 306 7.54 -8.67 -13.45
N GLY A 307 7.63 -7.35 -13.65
CA GLY A 307 6.70 -6.63 -14.53
C GLY A 307 6.81 -7.05 -16.00
N ALA A 308 7.99 -6.86 -16.60
CA ALA A 308 8.20 -7.01 -18.03
C ALA A 308 8.23 -8.47 -18.51
N ASN A 309 8.87 -9.38 -17.76
CA ASN A 309 8.98 -10.78 -18.15
C ASN A 309 7.62 -11.49 -18.05
N THR A 310 6.86 -11.23 -16.99
CA THR A 310 5.52 -11.80 -16.81
C THR A 310 4.60 -11.35 -17.95
N GLY A 311 4.57 -10.04 -18.26
CA GLY A 311 3.78 -9.52 -19.38
C GLY A 311 4.20 -10.12 -20.74
N SER A 312 5.51 -10.31 -20.96
CA SER A 312 6.02 -10.97 -22.17
C SER A 312 5.60 -12.44 -22.24
N LYS A 313 5.65 -13.17 -21.12
CA LYS A 313 5.26 -14.59 -21.05
C LYS A 313 3.77 -14.77 -21.33
N ILE A 314 2.91 -13.97 -20.68
CA ILE A 314 1.46 -13.98 -20.93
C ILE A 314 1.17 -13.71 -22.41
N SER A 315 1.78 -12.66 -22.98
CA SER A 315 1.58 -12.29 -24.40
C SER A 315 2.00 -13.40 -25.37
N LYS A 316 3.08 -14.13 -25.07
CA LYS A 316 3.60 -15.21 -25.94
C LYS A 316 2.69 -16.43 -25.99
N LEU A 317 1.85 -16.66 -24.97
CA LEU A 317 0.97 -17.82 -24.94
C LEU A 317 -0.09 -17.77 -26.05
N SER A 318 -0.36 -16.61 -26.68
CA SER A 318 -1.27 -16.47 -27.83
C SER A 318 -2.63 -17.17 -27.61
N ILE A 319 -3.12 -17.14 -26.36
CA ILE A 319 -4.25 -17.93 -25.86
C ILE A 319 -5.50 -17.65 -26.68
N VAL A 320 -5.88 -16.38 -26.77
CA VAL A 320 -7.13 -15.91 -27.37
C VAL A 320 -7.17 -16.22 -28.87
N SER A 321 -6.10 -15.89 -29.60
CA SER A 321 -6.05 -16.15 -31.04
C SER A 321 -6.05 -17.64 -31.34
N THR A 322 -5.38 -18.45 -30.52
CA THR A 322 -5.35 -19.92 -30.66
C THR A 322 -6.74 -20.53 -30.41
N LEU A 323 -7.40 -20.15 -29.32
CA LEU A 323 -8.75 -20.66 -28.98
C LEU A 323 -9.79 -20.23 -30.03
N LYS A 324 -9.82 -18.96 -30.43
CA LYS A 324 -10.73 -18.46 -31.48
C LYS A 324 -10.51 -19.21 -32.80
N THR A 325 -9.27 -19.36 -33.24
CA THR A 325 -8.93 -20.08 -34.49
C THR A 325 -9.36 -21.55 -34.44
N ARG A 326 -9.25 -22.21 -33.28
CA ARG A 326 -9.68 -23.61 -33.11
C ARG A 326 -11.20 -23.71 -33.16
N LEU A 327 -11.92 -22.81 -32.49
CA LEU A 327 -13.38 -22.77 -32.46
C LEU A 327 -13.99 -22.46 -33.83
N GLU A 328 -13.37 -21.56 -34.61
CA GLU A 328 -13.79 -21.24 -35.98
C GLU A 328 -13.68 -22.41 -36.96
N LYS A 329 -12.79 -23.37 -36.70
CA LYS A 329 -12.58 -24.57 -37.54
C LYS A 329 -13.56 -25.71 -37.23
N VAL A 330 -14.41 -25.56 -36.22
CA VAL A 330 -15.42 -26.55 -35.89
C VAL A 330 -16.53 -26.49 -36.93
N GLU A 331 -16.78 -27.62 -37.61
CA GLU A 331 -17.90 -27.77 -38.54
C GLU A 331 -19.17 -28.12 -37.74
N ASP A 332 -20.21 -27.28 -37.87
CA ASP A 332 -21.45 -27.38 -37.07
C ASP A 332 -22.13 -28.75 -37.18
N GLU A 333 -22.03 -29.41 -38.34
CA GLU A 333 -22.59 -30.74 -38.63
C GLU A 333 -21.97 -31.87 -37.78
N LYS A 334 -20.86 -31.63 -37.10
CA LYS A 334 -20.13 -32.62 -36.27
C LYS A 334 -20.44 -32.52 -34.78
N VAL A 335 -21.17 -31.50 -34.33
CA VAL A 335 -21.50 -31.31 -32.91
C VAL A 335 -22.81 -32.03 -32.59
N THR A 336 -22.71 -33.19 -31.93
CA THR A 336 -23.88 -33.95 -31.47
C THR A 336 -24.47 -33.33 -30.21
N GLY A 337 -25.76 -33.58 -29.92
CA GLY A 337 -26.40 -33.08 -28.68
C GLY A 337 -25.70 -33.54 -27.39
N GLU A 338 -25.09 -34.74 -27.39
CA GLU A 338 -24.31 -35.24 -26.25
C GLU A 338 -22.99 -34.47 -26.07
N LEU A 339 -22.30 -34.13 -27.17
CA LEU A 339 -21.10 -33.27 -27.14
C LEU A 339 -21.46 -31.86 -26.70
N LEU A 340 -22.59 -31.33 -27.17
CA LEU A 340 -23.07 -30.00 -26.79
C LEU A 340 -23.35 -29.90 -25.30
N ALA A 341 -24.02 -30.90 -24.70
CA ALA A 341 -24.28 -30.95 -23.27
C ALA A 341 -22.96 -30.97 -22.47
N GLN A 342 -21.98 -31.78 -22.89
CA GLN A 342 -20.66 -31.84 -22.23
C GLN A 342 -19.91 -30.50 -22.30
N ILE A 343 -19.96 -29.80 -23.44
CA ILE A 343 -19.34 -28.48 -23.59
C ILE A 343 -20.01 -27.46 -22.67
N ARG A 344 -21.34 -27.43 -22.63
CA ARG A 344 -22.10 -26.50 -21.78
C ARG A 344 -21.85 -26.75 -20.30
N ASP A 345 -21.71 -28.02 -19.90
CA ASP A 345 -21.33 -28.39 -18.53
C ASP A 345 -19.91 -27.93 -18.18
N ILE A 346 -18.92 -28.13 -19.07
CA ILE A 346 -17.52 -27.70 -18.86
C ILE A 346 -17.40 -26.17 -18.76
N LEU A 347 -18.17 -25.44 -19.58
CA LEU A 347 -18.15 -23.97 -19.60
C LEU A 347 -19.12 -23.35 -18.58
N GLU A 348 -19.81 -24.17 -17.79
CA GLU A 348 -20.82 -23.74 -16.81
C GLU A 348 -21.94 -22.86 -17.40
N ILE A 349 -22.33 -23.10 -18.67
CA ILE A 349 -23.39 -22.35 -19.35
C ILE A 349 -24.77 -22.79 -18.83
N MET A 350 -25.26 -22.07 -17.82
CA MET A 350 -26.54 -22.33 -17.15
C MET A 350 -27.66 -21.42 -17.68
N ASP A 351 -27.99 -21.49 -18.97
CA ASP A 351 -29.18 -20.82 -19.50
C ASP A 351 -30.35 -21.82 -19.72
N PRO A 352 -31.41 -21.77 -18.89
CA PRO A 352 -32.58 -22.63 -19.03
C PRO A 352 -33.51 -22.24 -20.20
N LEU A 353 -33.25 -21.11 -20.89
CA LEU A 353 -34.05 -20.60 -22.01
C LEU A 353 -33.36 -20.76 -23.38
N SER A 354 -32.08 -21.15 -23.40
CA SER A 354 -31.29 -21.38 -24.61
C SER A 354 -31.83 -22.60 -25.38
N GLU A 355 -31.83 -22.53 -26.72
CA GLU A 355 -32.39 -23.55 -27.63
C GLU A 355 -31.53 -24.83 -27.76
N ASP A 356 -30.55 -25.07 -26.87
CA ASP A 356 -29.59 -26.19 -26.97
C ASP A 356 -29.02 -26.33 -28.40
N SER A 357 -28.68 -25.19 -29.02
CA SER A 357 -28.06 -25.12 -30.34
C SER A 357 -26.56 -24.88 -30.24
N TRP A 358 -25.83 -25.31 -31.27
CA TRP A 358 -24.40 -25.06 -31.36
C TRP A 358 -24.12 -23.56 -31.60
N GLU A 359 -24.93 -22.87 -32.40
CA GLU A 359 -24.79 -21.45 -32.67
C GLU A 359 -24.84 -20.61 -31.39
N GLU A 360 -25.82 -20.84 -30.51
CA GLU A 360 -25.90 -20.13 -29.22
C GLU A 360 -24.74 -20.50 -28.29
N THR A 361 -24.42 -21.78 -28.18
CA THR A 361 -23.31 -22.25 -27.32
C THR A 361 -21.97 -21.68 -27.79
N LYS A 362 -21.77 -21.54 -29.11
CA LYS A 362 -20.59 -20.93 -29.72
C LYS A 362 -20.50 -19.43 -29.41
N VAL A 363 -21.62 -18.72 -29.34
CA VAL A 363 -21.64 -17.30 -28.92
C VAL A 363 -21.21 -17.15 -27.46
N GLU A 364 -21.77 -17.95 -26.55
CA GLU A 364 -21.37 -17.96 -25.14
C GLU A 364 -19.90 -18.33 -24.96
N PHE A 365 -19.42 -19.33 -25.71
CA PHE A 365 -18.01 -19.71 -25.70
C PHE A 365 -17.10 -18.56 -26.18
N LEU A 366 -17.46 -17.87 -27.26
CA LEU A 366 -16.73 -16.69 -27.71
C LEU A 366 -16.72 -15.58 -26.64
N SER A 367 -17.83 -15.36 -25.94
CA SER A 367 -17.92 -14.40 -24.83
C SER A 367 -16.99 -14.78 -23.67
N GLN A 368 -16.87 -16.06 -23.35
CA GLN A 368 -15.92 -16.54 -22.35
C GLN A 368 -14.47 -16.31 -22.79
N ILE A 369 -14.14 -16.54 -24.06
CA ILE A 369 -12.80 -16.24 -24.60
C ILE A 369 -12.51 -14.73 -24.55
N GLU A 370 -13.51 -13.88 -24.79
CA GLU A 370 -13.39 -12.42 -24.63
C GLU A 370 -13.22 -12.01 -23.17
N SER A 371 -13.86 -12.70 -22.23
CA SER A 371 -13.65 -12.49 -20.80
C SER A 371 -12.22 -12.84 -20.37
N ILE A 372 -11.64 -13.90 -20.92
CA ILE A 372 -10.21 -14.25 -20.74
C ILE A 372 -9.31 -13.13 -21.29
N ASP A 373 -9.62 -12.57 -22.46
CA ASP A 373 -8.86 -11.46 -23.05
C ASP A 373 -8.92 -10.21 -22.17
N SER A 374 -10.09 -9.89 -21.62
CA SER A 374 -10.26 -8.80 -20.65
C SER A 374 -9.41 -9.03 -19.40
N ALA A 375 -9.45 -10.23 -18.83
CA ALA A 375 -8.65 -10.58 -17.65
C ALA A 375 -7.15 -10.50 -17.93
N ILE A 376 -6.69 -10.91 -19.13
CA ILE A 376 -5.30 -10.73 -19.57
C ILE A 376 -4.94 -9.24 -19.65
N SER A 377 -5.81 -8.40 -20.21
CA SER A 377 -5.62 -6.95 -20.27
C SER A 377 -5.49 -6.35 -18.87
N ASP A 378 -6.36 -6.75 -17.94
CA ASP A 378 -6.32 -6.31 -16.54
C ASP A 378 -5.01 -6.75 -15.86
N ALA A 379 -4.50 -7.96 -16.16
CA ALA A 379 -3.23 -8.45 -15.64
C ALA A 379 -2.05 -7.61 -16.16
N VAL A 380 -2.08 -7.22 -17.44
CA VAL A 380 -1.06 -6.34 -18.04
C VAL A 380 -1.08 -4.95 -17.41
N ILE A 381 -2.27 -4.39 -17.12
CA ILE A 381 -2.40 -3.11 -16.40
C ILE A 381 -1.81 -3.24 -15.00
N LEU A 382 -2.16 -4.30 -14.25
CA LEU A 382 -1.61 -4.54 -12.91
C LEU A 382 -0.08 -4.65 -12.90
N LEU A 383 0.52 -5.25 -13.92
CA LEU A 383 1.99 -5.36 -14.03
C LEU A 383 2.69 -4.00 -14.13
N GLN A 384 2.01 -2.94 -14.57
CA GLN A 384 2.56 -1.58 -14.55
C GLN A 384 2.79 -1.06 -13.13
N GLY A 385 2.09 -1.61 -12.13
CA GLY A 385 2.33 -1.30 -10.72
C GLY A 385 3.74 -1.64 -10.25
N PHE A 386 4.43 -2.61 -10.87
CA PHE A 386 5.84 -2.87 -10.59
C PHE A 386 6.77 -1.77 -11.12
N ASP A 387 6.40 -1.10 -12.21
CA ASP A 387 7.16 0.08 -12.67
C ASP A 387 7.01 1.24 -11.69
N LEU A 388 5.80 1.45 -11.17
CA LEU A 388 5.57 2.45 -10.13
C LEU A 388 6.40 2.17 -8.88
N LEU A 389 6.43 0.92 -8.43
CA LEU A 389 7.29 0.49 -7.32
C LEU A 389 8.77 0.77 -7.60
N ARG A 390 9.25 0.45 -8.80
CA ARG A 390 10.62 0.72 -9.24
C ARG A 390 10.94 2.21 -9.12
N GLN A 391 10.04 3.08 -9.60
CA GLN A 391 10.19 4.53 -9.53
C GLN A 391 10.29 5.01 -8.07
N ILE A 392 9.38 4.59 -7.18
CA ILE A 392 9.42 4.96 -5.75
C ILE A 392 10.77 4.59 -5.12
N LEU A 393 11.27 3.38 -5.39
CA LEU A 393 12.55 2.93 -4.87
C LEU A 393 13.73 3.74 -5.44
N GLU A 394 13.74 4.01 -6.74
CA GLU A 394 14.76 4.85 -7.39
C GLU A 394 14.83 6.25 -6.79
N HIS A 395 13.67 6.84 -6.46
CA HIS A 395 13.59 8.14 -5.80
C HIS A 395 14.28 8.11 -4.44
N ARG A 396 13.93 7.13 -3.60
CA ARG A 396 14.55 6.96 -2.27
C ARG A 396 16.05 6.65 -2.38
N PHE A 397 16.50 5.95 -3.41
CA PHE A 397 17.94 5.73 -3.63
C PHE A 397 18.68 7.00 -4.03
N ALA A 398 18.12 7.81 -4.94
CA ALA A 398 18.74 9.07 -5.35
C ALA A 398 18.90 10.05 -4.17
N GLU A 399 17.89 10.12 -3.31
CA GLU A 399 17.95 10.90 -2.07
C GLU A 399 19.01 10.34 -1.10
N ALA A 400 19.01 9.02 -0.87
CA ALA A 400 19.98 8.38 0.02
C ALA A 400 21.43 8.56 -0.46
N GLU A 401 21.69 8.46 -1.77
CA GLU A 401 23.01 8.72 -2.36
C GLU A 401 23.44 10.18 -2.17
N THR A 402 22.51 11.11 -2.31
CA THR A 402 22.76 12.54 -2.11
C THR A 402 23.12 12.83 -0.65
N ILE A 403 22.42 12.20 0.29
CA ILE A 403 22.68 12.30 1.73
C ILE A 403 24.03 11.66 2.08
N GLN A 404 24.34 10.46 1.58
CA GLN A 404 25.65 9.83 1.81
C GLN A 404 26.79 10.69 1.28
N GLY A 405 26.64 11.25 0.08
CA GLY A 405 27.63 12.18 -0.48
C GLY A 405 27.81 13.43 0.38
N TYR A 406 26.77 13.91 1.07
CA TYR A 406 26.89 14.99 2.06
C TYR A 406 27.67 14.54 3.32
N LEU A 407 27.32 13.38 3.88
CA LEU A 407 27.96 12.82 5.08
C LEU A 407 29.46 12.57 4.86
N ASP A 408 29.84 12.02 3.69
CA ASP A 408 31.23 11.75 3.31
C ASP A 408 32.09 13.02 3.21
N ARG A 409 31.47 14.14 2.80
CA ARG A 409 32.13 15.45 2.72
C ARG A 409 32.36 16.07 4.10
N GLN A 410 31.76 15.52 5.16
CA GLN A 410 31.79 16.05 6.53
C GLN A 410 31.42 17.55 6.60
N SER A 411 30.55 18.00 5.68
CA SER A 411 30.08 19.39 5.63
C SER A 411 29.30 19.72 6.89
N GLN A 412 29.32 20.99 7.30
CA GLN A 412 28.49 21.49 8.40
C GLN A 412 27.22 22.19 7.90
N ASP A 413 27.08 22.35 6.58
CA ASP A 413 25.97 23.10 5.96
C ASP A 413 24.77 22.17 5.73
N TRP A 414 24.07 21.85 6.81
CA TRP A 414 22.87 20.99 6.76
C TRP A 414 21.71 21.65 5.99
N ALA A 415 21.63 22.99 5.98
CA ALA A 415 20.59 23.71 5.26
C ALA A 415 20.73 23.57 3.74
N ALA A 416 21.96 23.53 3.22
CA ALA A 416 22.19 23.26 1.79
C ALA A 416 21.71 21.87 1.38
N ILE A 417 22.01 20.83 2.18
CA ILE A 417 21.55 19.46 1.87
C ILE A 417 20.04 19.32 2.03
N GLN A 418 19.41 20.02 2.98
CA GLN A 418 17.95 20.08 3.08
C GLN A 418 17.32 20.57 1.77
N ILE A 419 17.83 21.66 1.20
CA ILE A 419 17.33 22.20 -0.07
C ILE A 419 17.50 21.18 -1.21
N ASP A 420 18.63 20.49 -1.26
CA ASP A 420 18.90 19.50 -2.31
C ASP A 420 18.01 18.26 -2.18
N VAL A 421 17.79 17.77 -0.96
CA VAL A 421 16.86 16.67 -0.68
C VAL A 421 15.43 17.07 -1.02
N PHE A 422 14.94 18.24 -0.59
CA PHE A 422 13.59 18.70 -0.90
C PHE A 422 13.36 18.86 -2.41
N LYS A 423 14.36 19.33 -3.17
CA LYS A 423 14.28 19.38 -4.64
C LYS A 423 14.15 18.00 -5.27
N LEU A 424 14.83 16.98 -4.71
CA LEU A 424 14.71 15.61 -5.19
C LEU A 424 13.33 15.05 -4.88
N VAL A 425 12.88 15.20 -3.63
CA VAL A 425 11.54 14.78 -3.19
C VAL A 425 10.48 15.34 -4.12
N ASN A 426 10.39 16.67 -4.28
CA ASN A 426 9.34 17.31 -5.08
C ASN A 426 9.33 16.87 -6.55
N LYS A 427 10.51 16.69 -7.16
CA LYS A 427 10.61 16.22 -8.55
C LYS A 427 10.16 14.76 -8.73
N SER A 428 10.01 14.03 -7.63
CA SER A 428 9.86 12.59 -7.60
C SER A 428 8.52 12.12 -7.02
N LEU A 429 7.63 13.03 -6.63
CA LEU A 429 6.29 12.71 -6.10
C LEU A 429 5.35 12.23 -7.21
N VAL A 430 5.48 10.97 -7.63
CA VAL A 430 4.72 10.38 -8.74
C VAL A 430 3.39 9.75 -8.29
N THR A 431 3.24 9.45 -7.00
CA THR A 431 2.02 8.86 -6.42
C THR A 431 1.30 9.78 -5.44
N ASP A 432 -0.01 9.60 -5.30
CA ASP A 432 -0.79 10.25 -4.24
C ASP A 432 -0.29 9.84 -2.84
N GLN A 433 0.21 8.60 -2.70
CA GLN A 433 0.89 8.10 -1.50
C GLN A 433 2.07 8.97 -1.09
N GLU A 434 2.99 9.24 -2.02
CA GLU A 434 4.17 10.07 -1.77
C GLU A 434 3.78 11.52 -1.55
N LYS A 435 2.82 12.05 -2.31
CA LYS A 435 2.32 13.43 -2.14
C LYS A 435 1.74 13.65 -0.75
N TYR A 436 0.80 12.80 -0.34
CA TYR A 436 0.19 12.88 0.99
C TYR A 436 1.22 12.66 2.11
N SER A 437 2.18 11.75 1.91
CA SER A 437 3.28 11.56 2.86
C SER A 437 4.18 12.79 2.94
N CYS A 438 4.48 13.44 1.81
CA CYS A 438 5.30 14.65 1.75
C CYS A 438 4.62 15.81 2.48
N GLU A 439 3.35 16.08 2.15
CA GLU A 439 2.52 17.11 2.81
C GLU A 439 2.40 16.87 4.32
N PHE A 440 2.35 15.61 4.75
CA PHE A 440 2.22 15.25 6.16
C PHE A 440 3.52 15.40 6.96
N PHE A 441 4.64 14.86 6.46
CA PHE A 441 5.89 14.78 7.22
C PHE A 441 6.82 15.97 6.98
N ILE A 442 6.88 16.48 5.76
CA ILE A 442 7.81 17.55 5.35
C ILE A 442 7.06 18.66 4.61
N PRO A 443 6.06 19.31 5.25
CA PRO A 443 5.19 20.30 4.61
C PRO A 443 5.95 21.47 3.95
N ASP A 444 7.09 21.86 4.51
CA ASP A 444 7.96 22.90 3.95
C ASP A 444 8.49 22.55 2.54
N ALA A 445 8.64 21.26 2.23
CA ALA A 445 8.97 20.82 0.87
C ALA A 445 7.79 21.05 -0.08
N ALA A 446 6.57 20.73 0.36
CA ALA A 446 5.34 20.83 -0.44
C ALA A 446 4.92 22.29 -0.75
N GLU A 447 5.13 23.24 0.18
CA GLU A 447 4.72 24.65 -0.02
C GLU A 447 5.48 25.38 -1.14
N ASN A 448 6.70 24.92 -1.45
CA ASN A 448 7.58 25.54 -2.45
C ASN A 448 7.12 25.33 -3.92
N GLU A 449 6.01 24.62 -4.18
CA GLU A 449 5.42 24.39 -5.51
C GLU A 449 4.25 25.32 -5.89
N SER A 450 3.84 26.26 -5.03
CA SER A 450 2.75 27.20 -5.37
C SER A 450 3.00 28.06 -6.63
N GLU A 451 4.18 27.94 -7.26
CA GLU A 451 4.42 28.34 -8.65
C GLU A 451 4.71 27.13 -9.57
N LYS A 452 3.69 26.75 -10.36
CA LYS A 452 3.75 26.08 -11.67
C LYS A 452 3.89 24.54 -11.73
N HIS A 453 2.80 23.82 -11.48
CA HIS A 453 2.43 22.69 -12.35
C HIS A 453 0.92 22.73 -12.64
N ALA A 454 0.57 22.70 -13.92
CA ALA A 454 -0.83 22.72 -14.37
C ALA A 454 -1.44 21.32 -14.25
N PRO A 455 -2.76 21.20 -14.06
CA PRO A 455 -3.44 19.90 -14.12
C PRO A 455 -3.25 19.30 -15.52
N GLY A 456 -2.48 18.20 -15.61
CA GLY A 456 -2.13 17.57 -16.88
C GLY A 456 -0.85 16.72 -16.86
N ASP A 457 0.02 16.89 -15.87
CA ASP A 457 1.22 16.06 -15.74
C ASP A 457 0.90 14.75 -14.99
N VAL A 458 0.60 13.73 -15.81
CA VAL A 458 0.57 12.28 -15.53
C VAL A 458 -0.64 11.77 -14.74
N LEU A 459 -1.78 11.66 -15.44
CA LEU A 459 -2.67 10.51 -15.28
C LEU A 459 -2.10 9.39 -16.16
N LEU A 460 -1.48 8.37 -15.55
CA LEU A 460 -1.31 7.08 -16.22
C LEU A 460 -2.46 6.20 -15.75
N PHE A 461 -3.33 5.87 -16.71
CA PHE A 461 -4.48 4.98 -16.60
C PHE A 461 -4.04 3.53 -16.59
#